data_AF-A0A0F8YVW6-F1
#
_entry.id   AF-A0A0F8YVW6-F1
#
_cell.length_a   1.000
_cell.length_b   1.000
_cell.length_c   1.000
_cell.angle_alpha   90.00
_cell.angle_beta   90.00
_cell.angle_gamma   90.00
#
_symmetry.space_group_name_H-M   'P 1'
#
loop_
_entity.id
_entity.type
_entity.pdbx_description
1 polymer ?
#
loop_
_entity_poly.entity_id
_entity_poly.type
_entity_poly.pdbx_seq_one_letter_code
_entity_poly.pdbx_strand_id
1 'polypeptide(L)'
;PRTPGRLRIGIKGNPSLGSIRSMMVGMKNAANLPVRGEVWFNELRLAGLDNQGGWAAIAALDANIADFADISATGSTSTSGFGAIDQMPNERAREDAISYDLVTNVNVGQLLPPKWNLQIPFNYGISEQLITPEFDPVYDDLKLEDRITAAESPDNNQNPEDIKEQAEDYTKRTSVNFIGVRKDRGEEAKANFFDIENFTFNYSYNETNHRDFEIAELQDRDLKTGFVYNHAFKPLEVAPFAKNDSLFTGAYLKWLKDLNLSLLPTTVSVNSNFDRQFNQQRFRDVVEEGVDKLDLPTLRQRNYLFNWQYAVNYALTKSLRLNLTASNNHIVRNYFEDFTDEEGVERQRINETLGLWDGFWDLGEPNRHAQQLELNYEFPFSKIPVLDFINAQYSHT
;
A
#
# COMPACT_ATOMS: atom_id res chain seq x y z
N PRO A 1 30.47 48.05 34.11
CA PRO A 1 30.96 48.79 32.91
C PRO A 1 31.10 47.82 31.74
N ARG A 2 30.71 48.22 30.52
CA ARG A 2 30.86 47.36 29.32
C ARG A 2 32.23 47.60 28.70
N THR A 3 33.01 46.54 28.47
CA THR A 3 34.31 46.64 27.78
C THR A 3 34.09 46.99 26.30
N PRO A 4 34.64 48.11 25.80
CA PRO A 4 34.56 48.46 24.39
C PRO A 4 35.20 47.38 23.50
N GLY A 5 34.66 47.20 22.29
CA GLY A 5 35.24 46.28 21.29
C GLY A 5 34.97 44.78 21.51
N ARG A 6 34.33 44.37 22.60
CA ARG A 6 33.98 42.97 22.85
C ARG A 6 32.54 42.69 22.43
N LEU A 7 32.36 41.79 21.46
CA LEU A 7 31.04 41.28 21.06
C LEU A 7 30.34 40.66 22.27
N ARG A 8 29.04 40.94 22.41
CA ARG A 8 28.18 40.32 23.42
C ARG A 8 27.04 39.63 22.72
N ILE A 9 26.94 38.33 22.92
CA ILE A 9 25.85 37.50 22.43
C ILE A 9 24.83 37.41 23.56
N GLY A 10 23.58 37.73 23.27
CA GLY A 10 22.47 37.58 24.21
C GLY A 10 21.41 36.72 23.55
N ILE A 11 21.05 35.63 24.21
CA ILE A 11 20.05 34.68 23.74
C ILE A 11 18.81 34.85 24.61
N LYS A 12 17.63 34.87 23.99
CA LYS A 12 16.34 34.92 24.69
C LYS A 12 15.40 33.93 24.01
N GLY A 13 14.95 32.92 24.76
CA GLY A 13 14.24 31.76 24.20
C GLY A 13 15.18 30.85 23.41
N ASN A 14 14.62 30.04 22.50
CA ASN A 14 15.36 29.14 21.60
C ASN A 14 15.28 29.65 20.16
N PRO A 15 16.04 30.69 19.78
CA PRO A 15 16.09 31.14 18.39
C PRO A 15 16.80 30.09 17.54
N SER A 16 16.25 29.74 16.37
CA SER A 16 16.88 28.83 15.42
C SER A 16 17.60 29.58 14.31
N LEU A 17 18.85 29.18 14.01
CA LEU A 17 19.58 29.63 12.82
C LEU A 17 19.11 28.92 11.54
N GLY A 18 18.40 27.79 11.66
CA GLY A 18 17.84 27.04 10.53
C GLY A 18 16.73 27.82 9.79
N SER A 19 15.99 28.68 10.51
CA SER A 19 14.90 29.49 9.93
C SER A 19 14.89 30.94 10.43
N ILE A 20 15.75 31.79 9.85
CA ILE A 20 15.78 33.23 10.16
C ILE A 20 14.65 33.96 9.42
N ARG A 21 13.57 34.29 10.12
CA ARG A 21 12.40 35.01 9.55
C ARG A 21 12.50 36.53 9.62
N SER A 22 13.23 37.06 10.61
CA SER A 22 13.34 38.50 10.84
C SER A 22 14.74 38.84 11.30
N MET A 23 15.33 39.85 10.69
CA MET A 23 16.60 40.43 11.10
C MET A 23 16.38 41.88 11.45
N MET A 24 16.85 42.29 12.63
CA MET A 24 16.82 43.68 13.06
C MET A 24 18.24 44.16 13.28
N VAL A 25 18.60 45.22 12.56
CA VAL A 25 19.85 45.94 12.75
C VAL A 25 19.52 47.30 13.36
N GLY A 26 20.19 47.68 14.45
CA GLY A 26 19.86 48.90 15.16
C GLY A 26 20.93 49.34 16.16
N MET A 27 20.71 50.50 16.77
CA MET A 27 21.60 51.10 17.76
C MET A 27 20.99 51.03 19.15
N LYS A 28 21.79 50.61 20.14
CA LYS A 28 21.40 50.61 21.56
C LYS A 28 22.28 51.56 22.36
N ASN A 29 21.69 52.63 22.87
CA ASN A 29 22.39 53.53 23.79
C ASN A 29 22.68 52.78 25.11
N ALA A 30 23.95 52.70 25.48
CA ALA A 30 24.40 52.07 26.73
C ALA A 30 24.75 53.09 27.82
N ALA A 31 24.71 54.39 27.50
CA ALA A 31 24.99 55.48 28.43
C ALA A 31 23.70 56.05 29.04
N ASN A 32 23.84 56.67 30.22
CA ASN A 32 22.73 57.38 30.89
C ASN A 32 22.52 58.81 30.36
N LEU A 33 23.21 59.19 29.29
CA LEU A 33 23.11 60.49 28.64
C LEU A 33 22.62 60.33 27.20
N PRO A 34 21.91 61.33 26.64
CA PRO A 34 21.54 61.34 25.23
C PRO A 34 22.77 61.28 24.33
N VAL A 35 22.77 60.37 23.35
CA VAL A 35 23.84 60.22 22.35
C VAL A 35 23.29 60.65 20.99
N ARG A 36 24.10 61.40 20.23
CA ARG A 36 23.84 61.77 18.84
C ARG A 36 24.99 61.27 17.98
N GLY A 37 24.69 60.63 16.86
CA GLY A 37 25.69 60.10 15.96
C GLY A 37 25.04 59.51 14.72
N GLU A 38 25.88 59.24 13.73
CA GLU A 38 25.50 58.67 12.44
C GLU A 38 26.20 57.32 12.30
N VAL A 39 25.44 56.28 11.98
CA VAL A 39 25.95 54.91 11.85
C VAL A 39 25.49 54.35 10.52
N TRP A 40 26.45 53.88 9.74
CA TRP A 40 26.25 53.32 8.42
C TRP A 40 26.41 51.80 8.50
N PHE A 41 25.41 51.06 8.04
CA PHE A 41 25.49 49.62 7.82
C PHE A 41 25.63 49.38 6.32
N ASN A 42 26.61 48.59 5.91
CA ASN A 42 26.90 48.35 4.50
C ASN A 42 26.44 46.95 4.07
N GLU A 43 27.27 45.93 4.33
CA GLU A 43 27.05 44.56 3.86
C GLU A 43 26.89 43.60 5.03
N LEU A 44 25.85 42.76 4.95
CA LEU A 44 25.69 41.57 5.78
C LEU A 44 25.90 40.36 4.89
N ARG A 45 26.97 39.61 5.14
CA ARG A 45 27.29 38.39 4.40
C ARG A 45 27.59 37.26 5.38
N LEU A 46 27.22 36.05 4.98
CA LEU A 46 27.74 34.83 5.59
C LEU A 46 29.18 34.63 5.10
N ALA A 47 30.06 34.22 6.01
CA ALA A 47 31.45 33.92 5.72
C ALA A 47 31.77 32.52 6.26
N GLY A 48 32.64 31.79 5.55
CA GLY A 48 33.04 30.45 5.96
C GLY A 48 31.92 29.43 5.81
N LEU A 49 31.34 29.32 4.61
CA LEU A 49 30.50 28.17 4.27
C LEU A 49 31.32 26.90 4.45
N ASP A 50 30.80 25.95 5.21
CA ASP A 50 31.44 24.66 5.34
C ASP A 50 31.39 23.96 3.98
N ASN A 51 32.52 23.41 3.56
CA ASN A 51 32.67 22.76 2.25
C ASN A 51 33.17 21.33 2.45
N GLN A 52 32.54 20.63 3.40
CA GLN A 52 32.71 19.20 3.58
C GLN A 52 32.02 18.48 2.43
N GLY A 53 32.76 17.60 1.75
CA GLY A 53 32.19 16.71 0.76
C GLY A 53 31.64 15.46 1.43
N GLY A 54 30.59 14.89 0.86
CA GLY A 54 30.12 13.56 1.22
C GLY A 54 30.55 12.51 0.21
N TRP A 55 30.30 11.25 0.53
CA TRP A 55 30.46 10.13 -0.38
C TRP A 55 29.17 9.32 -0.45
N ALA A 56 29.04 8.54 -1.51
CA ALA A 56 27.99 7.54 -1.61
C ALA A 56 28.57 6.26 -2.21
N ALA A 57 28.04 5.13 -1.78
CA ALA A 57 28.35 3.82 -2.33
C ALA A 57 27.05 3.06 -2.58
N ILE A 58 27.00 2.38 -3.72
CA ILE A 58 25.89 1.50 -4.09
C ILE A 58 26.51 0.15 -4.47
N ALA A 59 26.00 -0.91 -3.86
CA ALA A 59 26.30 -2.28 -4.19
C ALA A 59 25.02 -2.98 -4.63
N ALA A 60 25.07 -3.69 -5.75
CA ALA A 60 23.95 -4.46 -6.27
C ALA A 60 24.44 -5.87 -6.62
N LEU A 61 23.66 -6.88 -6.28
CA LEU A 61 23.93 -8.28 -6.54
C LEU A 61 22.66 -8.93 -7.07
N ASP A 62 22.72 -9.41 -8.31
CA ASP A 62 21.65 -10.17 -8.94
C ASP A 62 22.12 -11.60 -9.20
N ALA A 63 21.32 -12.57 -8.77
CA ALA A 63 21.57 -13.99 -8.95
C ALA A 63 20.32 -14.68 -9.49
N ASN A 64 20.44 -15.33 -10.64
CA ASN A 64 19.40 -16.19 -11.21
C ASN A 64 19.83 -17.66 -11.08
N ILE A 65 18.90 -18.49 -10.63
CA ILE A 65 19.04 -19.94 -10.50
C ILE A 65 18.09 -20.59 -11.52
N ALA A 66 18.51 -20.56 -12.80
CA ALA A 66 17.73 -21.08 -13.93
C ALA A 66 16.27 -20.57 -13.89
N ASP A 67 15.30 -21.49 -13.95
CA ASP A 67 13.88 -21.16 -13.89
C ASP A 67 13.31 -21.22 -12.46
N PHE A 68 14.15 -21.50 -11.45
CA PHE A 68 13.71 -21.79 -10.09
C PHE A 68 13.64 -20.54 -9.21
N ALA A 69 14.68 -19.70 -9.23
CA ALA A 69 14.73 -18.55 -8.33
C ALA A 69 15.51 -17.37 -8.92
N ASP A 70 15.05 -16.16 -8.61
CA ASP A 70 15.72 -14.89 -8.84
C ASP A 70 15.90 -14.17 -7.52
N ILE A 71 17.13 -13.76 -7.22
CA ILE A 71 17.48 -13.03 -6.02
C ILE A 71 18.17 -11.73 -6.44
N SER A 72 17.63 -10.60 -5.99
CA SER A 72 18.20 -9.28 -6.19
C SER A 72 18.42 -8.65 -4.83
N ALA A 73 19.63 -8.19 -4.56
CA ALA A 73 19.99 -7.51 -3.34
C ALA A 73 20.69 -6.20 -3.68
N THR A 74 20.21 -5.09 -3.12
CA THR A 74 20.81 -3.77 -3.24
C THR A 74 21.13 -3.22 -1.87
N GLY A 75 22.27 -2.57 -1.75
CA GLY A 75 22.66 -1.82 -0.56
C GLY A 75 23.20 -0.48 -1.02
N SER A 76 22.75 0.59 -0.39
CA SER A 76 23.31 1.92 -0.64
C SER A 76 23.55 2.67 0.65
N THR A 77 24.56 3.53 0.61
CA THR A 77 24.84 4.47 1.68
C THR A 77 25.31 5.79 1.10
N SER A 78 24.94 6.88 1.73
CA SER A 78 25.41 8.23 1.41
C SER A 78 25.58 9.02 2.70
N THR A 79 26.51 9.98 2.71
CA THR A 79 26.71 10.86 3.86
C THR A 79 26.26 12.29 3.58
N SER A 80 26.06 13.08 4.64
CA SER A 80 25.88 14.52 4.56
C SER A 80 26.99 15.16 3.71
N GLY A 81 26.62 16.16 2.93
CA GLY A 81 27.48 16.83 1.96
C GLY A 81 27.59 16.12 0.60
N PHE A 82 27.04 14.90 0.43
CA PHE A 82 26.98 14.26 -0.89
C PHE A 82 25.92 14.93 -1.77
N GLY A 83 26.21 15.04 -3.07
CA GLY A 83 25.32 15.71 -4.00
C GLY A 83 25.86 15.72 -5.43
N ALA A 84 25.02 16.12 -6.38
CA ALA A 84 25.43 16.31 -7.76
C ALA A 84 26.30 17.57 -7.92
N ILE A 85 27.06 17.64 -9.01
CA ILE A 85 28.05 18.73 -9.25
C ILE A 85 27.37 20.09 -9.41
N ASP A 86 26.15 20.12 -9.92
CA ASP A 86 25.33 21.30 -10.17
C ASP A 86 24.54 21.79 -8.93
N GLN A 87 24.52 21.00 -7.85
CA GLN A 87 23.80 21.38 -6.62
C GLN A 87 24.54 22.49 -5.84
N MET A 88 23.77 23.50 -5.42
CA MET A 88 24.24 24.53 -4.51
C MET A 88 24.48 23.96 -3.11
N PRO A 89 25.29 24.61 -2.25
CA PRO A 89 25.59 24.11 -0.90
C PRO A 89 24.38 23.78 -0.02
N ASN A 90 23.25 24.49 -0.20
CA ASN A 90 22.02 24.22 0.54
C ASN A 90 21.16 23.09 -0.06
N GLU A 91 21.46 22.63 -1.28
CA GLU A 91 20.73 21.58 -2.00
C GLU A 91 21.41 20.21 -1.88
N ARG A 92 22.61 20.16 -1.29
CA ARG A 92 23.31 18.90 -1.00
C ARG A 92 22.64 18.18 0.16
N ALA A 93 22.88 16.87 0.24
CA ALA A 93 22.39 16.05 1.35
C ALA A 93 22.84 16.65 2.69
N ARG A 94 21.92 16.68 3.65
CA ARG A 94 22.17 17.07 5.05
C ARG A 94 21.95 15.91 6.01
N GLU A 95 21.97 14.71 5.46
CA GLU A 95 21.59 13.49 6.13
C GLU A 95 22.47 12.34 5.64
N ASP A 96 22.82 11.47 6.57
CA ASP A 96 23.44 10.19 6.29
C ASP A 96 22.32 9.19 6.04
N ALA A 97 22.30 8.55 4.88
CA ALA A 97 21.31 7.55 4.53
C ALA A 97 21.98 6.19 4.37
N ILE A 98 21.36 5.16 4.92
CA ILE A 98 21.73 3.76 4.71
C ILE A 98 20.47 3.03 4.32
N SER A 99 20.50 2.30 3.21
CA SER A 99 19.39 1.44 2.81
C SER A 99 19.89 0.09 2.35
N TYR A 100 19.08 -0.93 2.58
CA TYR A 100 19.25 -2.24 1.98
C TYR A 100 17.89 -2.76 1.50
N ASP A 101 17.90 -3.43 0.36
CA ASP A 101 16.75 -4.11 -0.21
C ASP A 101 17.15 -5.52 -0.64
N LEU A 102 16.28 -6.49 -0.38
CA LEU A 102 16.42 -7.86 -0.82
C LEU A 102 15.08 -8.31 -1.36
N VAL A 103 15.06 -8.69 -2.64
CA VAL A 103 13.90 -9.27 -3.31
C VAL A 103 14.25 -10.66 -3.77
N THR A 104 13.40 -11.62 -3.43
CA THR A 104 13.53 -13.01 -3.82
C THR A 104 12.25 -13.44 -4.52
N ASN A 105 12.39 -14.03 -5.69
CA ASN A 105 11.32 -14.68 -6.43
C ASN A 105 11.69 -16.15 -6.54
N VAL A 106 10.81 -17.05 -6.10
CA VAL A 106 11.04 -18.49 -6.10
C VAL A 106 9.82 -19.18 -6.66
N ASN A 107 10.02 -20.06 -7.65
CA ASN A 107 8.97 -20.91 -8.16
C ASN A 107 8.93 -22.23 -7.36
N VAL A 108 8.28 -22.19 -6.20
CA VAL A 108 8.15 -23.33 -5.27
C VAL A 108 7.48 -24.53 -5.95
N GLY A 109 6.67 -24.29 -6.99
CA GLY A 109 6.00 -25.34 -7.76
C GLY A 109 6.97 -26.35 -8.39
N GLN A 110 8.20 -25.93 -8.71
CA GLN A 110 9.22 -26.81 -9.30
C GLN A 110 9.82 -27.81 -8.31
N LEU A 111 9.66 -27.61 -6.99
CA LEU A 111 10.10 -28.56 -5.96
C LEU A 111 9.14 -29.75 -5.83
N LEU A 112 7.94 -29.63 -6.39
CA LEU A 112 6.89 -30.65 -6.35
C LEU A 112 6.96 -31.55 -7.60
N PRO A 113 6.39 -32.76 -7.57
CA PRO A 113 6.42 -33.66 -8.71
C PRO A 113 5.87 -33.00 -10.00
N PRO A 114 6.58 -33.06 -11.14
CA PRO A 114 6.14 -32.40 -12.38
C PRO A 114 4.74 -32.80 -12.84
N LYS A 115 4.31 -34.02 -12.51
CA LYS A 115 2.96 -34.54 -12.81
C LYS A 115 1.84 -33.76 -12.12
N TRP A 116 2.13 -33.02 -11.04
CA TRP A 116 1.14 -32.22 -10.33
C TRP A 116 0.87 -30.88 -11.03
N ASN A 117 1.80 -30.43 -11.87
CA ASN A 117 1.68 -29.21 -12.68
C ASN A 117 1.22 -27.99 -11.84
N LEU A 118 1.86 -27.80 -10.69
CA LEU A 118 1.54 -26.74 -9.75
C LEU A 118 2.38 -25.51 -10.04
N GLN A 119 1.71 -24.36 -10.16
CA GLN A 119 2.35 -23.06 -10.24
C GLN A 119 2.24 -22.40 -8.87
N ILE A 120 3.36 -22.27 -8.17
CA ILE A 120 3.43 -21.66 -6.83
C ILE A 120 4.55 -20.61 -6.85
N PRO A 121 4.30 -19.43 -7.44
CA PRO A 121 5.25 -18.33 -7.41
C PRO A 121 5.22 -17.71 -6.01
N PHE A 122 6.39 -17.65 -5.40
CA PHE A 122 6.63 -17.04 -4.10
C PHE A 122 7.52 -15.82 -4.31
N ASN A 123 7.09 -14.68 -3.79
CA ASN A 123 7.89 -13.47 -3.75
C ASN A 123 8.03 -13.01 -2.31
N TYR A 124 9.27 -12.78 -1.88
CA TYR A 124 9.59 -12.22 -0.58
C TYR A 124 10.51 -11.01 -0.77
N GLY A 125 10.13 -9.89 -0.16
CA GLY A 125 10.83 -8.63 -0.23
C GLY A 125 11.05 -8.06 1.16
N ILE A 126 12.24 -7.54 1.42
CA ILE A 126 12.54 -6.75 2.60
C ILE A 126 13.34 -5.52 2.18
N SER A 127 12.96 -4.37 2.71
CA SER A 127 13.58 -3.08 2.45
C SER A 127 13.69 -2.35 3.78
N GLU A 128 14.86 -1.84 4.11
CA GLU A 128 15.09 -1.09 5.34
C GLU A 128 15.93 0.13 5.01
N GLN A 129 15.53 1.25 5.58
CA GLN A 129 16.15 2.54 5.38
C GLN A 129 16.31 3.21 6.75
N LEU A 130 17.51 3.73 6.99
CA LEU A 130 17.84 4.55 8.15
C LEU A 130 18.45 5.84 7.64
N ILE A 131 17.88 6.97 8.04
CA ILE A 131 18.33 8.31 7.71
C ILE A 131 18.66 9.02 9.02
N THR A 132 19.90 9.43 9.18
CA THR A 132 20.38 10.19 10.34
C THR A 132 20.68 11.63 9.89
N PRO A 133 19.93 12.63 10.36
CA PRO A 133 20.16 14.02 9.97
C PRO A 133 21.43 14.58 10.62
N GLU A 134 22.12 15.49 9.92
CA GLU A 134 23.29 16.20 10.48
C GLU A 134 22.89 17.11 11.66
N PHE A 135 21.70 17.73 11.57
CA PHE A 135 21.15 18.63 12.57
C PHE A 135 19.99 17.96 13.32
N ASP A 136 19.88 18.25 14.61
CA ASP A 136 18.77 17.79 15.45
C ASP A 136 17.45 18.40 14.93
N PRO A 137 16.47 17.59 14.50
CA PRO A 137 15.22 18.09 13.89
C PRO A 137 14.33 18.88 14.85
N VAL A 138 14.61 18.86 16.15
CA VAL A 138 13.88 19.67 17.14
C VAL A 138 14.38 21.13 17.17
N TYR A 139 15.67 21.34 16.90
CA TYR A 139 16.32 22.66 17.03
C TYR A 139 16.71 23.27 15.67
N ASP A 140 16.88 22.44 14.63
CA ASP A 140 17.28 22.76 13.26
C ASP A 140 18.68 23.39 13.09
N ASP A 141 19.35 23.78 14.17
CA ASP A 141 20.63 24.50 14.14
C ASP A 141 21.74 23.90 15.01
N LEU A 142 21.41 22.90 15.83
CA LEU A 142 22.38 22.14 16.62
C LEU A 142 22.73 20.85 15.90
N LYS A 143 24.02 20.53 15.77
CA LYS A 143 24.43 19.24 15.22
C LYS A 143 23.98 18.12 16.14
N LEU A 144 23.44 17.05 15.56
CA LEU A 144 22.98 15.89 16.30
C LEU A 144 24.12 15.25 17.10
N GLU A 145 25.31 15.16 16.50
CA GLU A 145 26.49 14.60 17.16
C GLU A 145 26.92 15.42 18.40
N ASP A 146 26.85 16.75 18.33
CA ASP A 146 27.16 17.63 19.47
C ASP A 146 26.15 17.43 20.61
N ARG A 147 24.87 17.21 20.26
CA ARG A 147 23.78 16.94 21.22
C ARG A 147 23.98 15.61 21.93
N ILE A 148 24.29 14.55 21.17
CA ILE A 148 24.58 13.22 21.70
C ILE A 148 25.80 13.28 22.63
N THR A 149 26.89 13.91 22.18
CA THR A 149 28.12 14.10 22.98
C THR A 149 27.85 14.85 24.28
N ALA A 150 27.01 15.89 24.25
CA ALA A 150 26.64 16.65 25.44
C ALA A 150 25.77 15.84 26.43
N ALA A 151 25.00 14.87 25.95
CA ALA A 151 24.19 13.97 26.77
C ALA A 151 25.01 12.87 27.47
N GLU A 152 26.19 12.52 26.93
CA GLU A 152 27.13 11.60 27.58
C GLU A 152 27.80 12.18 28.85
N SER A 153 27.67 13.49 29.07
CA SER A 153 28.24 14.14 30.25
C SER A 153 27.53 13.67 31.54
N PRO A 154 28.26 13.33 32.63
CA PRO A 154 27.67 12.85 33.89
C PRO A 154 26.68 13.81 34.56
N ASP A 155 26.73 15.09 34.20
CA ASP A 155 25.86 16.14 34.72
C ASP A 155 24.53 16.24 33.96
N ASN A 156 24.35 15.49 32.87
CA ASN A 156 23.16 15.50 32.01
C ASN A 156 22.35 14.22 32.23
N ASN A 157 21.05 14.36 32.53
CA ASN A 157 20.16 13.22 32.79
C ASN A 157 19.48 12.68 31.51
N GLN A 158 19.92 13.12 30.33
CA GLN A 158 19.37 12.68 29.03
C GLN A 158 20.10 11.44 28.53
N ASN A 159 19.35 10.45 28.02
CA ASN A 159 19.94 9.28 27.40
C ASN A 159 20.41 9.63 25.96
N PRO A 160 21.70 9.46 25.61
CA PRO A 160 22.19 9.70 24.25
C PRO A 160 21.50 8.83 23.18
N GLU A 161 21.09 7.60 23.53
CA GLU A 161 20.39 6.71 22.60
C GLU A 161 18.99 7.23 22.25
N ASP A 162 18.25 7.76 23.22
CA ASP A 162 16.92 8.32 23.00
C ASP A 162 16.98 9.54 22.06
N ILE A 163 18.00 10.40 22.20
CA ILE A 163 18.21 11.57 21.34
C ILE A 163 18.48 11.12 19.90
N LYS A 164 19.32 10.10 19.73
CA LYS A 164 19.65 9.55 18.42
C LYS A 164 18.43 8.91 17.77
N GLU A 165 17.73 8.02 18.47
CA GLU A 165 16.55 7.33 17.95
C GLU A 165 15.41 8.29 17.61
N GLN A 166 15.26 9.38 18.37
CA GLN A 166 14.29 10.43 18.08
C GLN A 166 14.62 11.20 16.80
N ALA A 167 15.89 11.44 16.52
CA ALA A 167 16.30 12.20 15.33
C ALA A 167 16.32 11.35 14.05
N GLU A 168 16.52 10.04 14.16
CA GLU A 168 16.57 9.12 13.02
C GLU A 168 15.19 8.90 12.38
N ASP A 169 15.12 8.99 11.06
CA ASP A 169 14.03 8.43 10.27
C ASP A 169 14.40 6.99 9.92
N TYR A 170 13.56 6.07 10.37
CA TYR A 170 13.70 4.66 10.12
C TYR A 170 12.44 4.12 9.45
N THR A 171 12.62 3.42 8.33
CA THR A 171 11.53 2.76 7.61
C THR A 171 11.92 1.33 7.26
N LYS A 172 11.08 0.37 7.65
CA LYS A 172 11.23 -1.05 7.28
C LYS A 172 9.98 -1.57 6.60
N ARG A 173 10.11 -2.05 5.37
CA ARG A 173 9.05 -2.66 4.57
C ARG A 173 9.34 -4.14 4.38
N THR A 174 8.34 -4.98 4.62
CA THR A 174 8.40 -6.42 4.38
C THR A 174 7.20 -6.84 3.55
N SER A 175 7.42 -7.62 2.50
CA SER A 175 6.37 -8.13 1.62
C SER A 175 6.49 -9.63 1.43
N VAL A 176 5.38 -10.36 1.57
CA VAL A 176 5.27 -11.81 1.37
C VAL A 176 4.10 -12.09 0.44
N ASN A 177 4.38 -12.63 -0.74
CA ASN A 177 3.40 -12.73 -1.82
C ASN A 177 3.40 -14.12 -2.45
N PHE A 178 2.20 -14.70 -2.57
CA PHE A 178 1.89 -15.89 -3.36
C PHE A 178 0.76 -15.52 -4.32
N ILE A 179 1.10 -15.04 -5.52
CA ILE A 179 0.12 -14.49 -6.47
C ILE A 179 -0.02 -15.43 -7.66
N GLY A 180 -1.23 -15.91 -7.91
CA GLY A 180 -1.49 -16.83 -9.03
C GLY A 180 -1.16 -18.28 -8.69
N VAL A 181 -1.31 -18.69 -7.42
CA VAL A 181 -1.12 -20.08 -7.01
C VAL A 181 -2.24 -20.93 -7.60
N ARG A 182 -1.88 -21.85 -8.49
CA ARG A 182 -2.88 -22.70 -9.18
C ARG A 182 -2.30 -24.05 -9.58
N LYS A 183 -3.21 -24.96 -9.91
CA LYS A 183 -2.88 -26.22 -10.56
C LYS A 183 -3.25 -26.12 -12.04
N ASP A 184 -2.26 -26.23 -12.90
CA ASP A 184 -2.48 -26.20 -14.34
C ASP A 184 -2.98 -27.57 -14.82
N ARG A 185 -4.00 -27.57 -15.67
CA ARG A 185 -4.57 -28.80 -16.22
C ARG A 185 -3.61 -29.43 -17.24
N GLY A 186 -3.40 -30.74 -17.16
CA GLY A 186 -2.62 -31.47 -18.16
C GLY A 186 -3.31 -31.55 -19.53
N GLU A 187 -2.57 -31.79 -20.60
CA GLU A 187 -3.04 -31.71 -21.98
C GLU A 187 -4.27 -32.60 -22.29
N GLU A 188 -4.35 -33.79 -21.69
CA GLU A 188 -5.44 -34.76 -21.94
C GLU A 188 -6.55 -34.73 -20.88
N ALA A 189 -6.41 -33.93 -19.82
CA ALA A 189 -7.36 -33.94 -18.71
C ALA A 189 -8.69 -33.26 -19.11
N LYS A 190 -9.82 -33.89 -18.77
CA LYS A 190 -11.15 -33.33 -19.02
C LYS A 190 -11.46 -32.26 -17.97
N ALA A 191 -12.03 -31.14 -18.42
CA ALA A 191 -12.50 -30.08 -17.55
C ALA A 191 -13.83 -30.44 -16.90
N ASN A 192 -13.85 -30.58 -15.57
CA ASN A 192 -15.09 -30.66 -14.80
C ASN A 192 -15.30 -29.36 -14.01
N PHE A 193 -16.54 -29.13 -13.61
CA PHE A 193 -16.93 -27.92 -12.89
C PHE A 193 -16.27 -27.83 -11.50
N PHE A 194 -16.14 -28.94 -10.79
CA PHE A 194 -15.58 -28.98 -9.42
C PHE A 194 -14.07 -29.23 -9.37
N ASP A 195 -13.38 -29.17 -10.50
CA ASP A 195 -11.93 -29.36 -10.57
C ASP A 195 -11.18 -28.24 -9.83
N ILE A 196 -10.12 -28.61 -9.11
CA ILE A 196 -9.24 -27.66 -8.41
C ILE A 196 -8.46 -26.79 -9.41
N GLU A 197 -8.26 -27.29 -10.63
CA GLU A 197 -7.62 -26.57 -11.74
C GLU A 197 -8.39 -25.32 -12.17
N ASN A 198 -9.66 -25.17 -11.76
CA ASN A 198 -10.46 -23.97 -12.01
C ASN A 198 -10.22 -22.86 -10.96
N PHE A 199 -9.47 -23.14 -9.89
CA PHE A 199 -9.16 -22.21 -8.81
C PHE A 199 -7.77 -21.61 -8.97
N THR A 200 -7.65 -20.31 -8.71
CA THR A 200 -6.40 -19.58 -8.56
C THR A 200 -6.43 -18.85 -7.22
N PHE A 201 -5.47 -19.12 -6.35
CA PHE A 201 -5.35 -18.53 -5.03
C PHE A 201 -4.32 -17.40 -5.04
N ASN A 202 -4.62 -16.34 -4.31
CA ASN A 202 -3.74 -15.20 -4.13
C ASN A 202 -3.61 -14.90 -2.65
N TYR A 203 -2.39 -14.63 -2.20
CA TYR A 203 -2.07 -14.16 -0.86
C TYR A 203 -0.98 -13.09 -0.98
N SER A 204 -1.19 -11.94 -0.36
CA SER A 204 -0.24 -10.83 -0.32
C SER A 204 -0.29 -10.25 1.08
N TYR A 205 0.87 -10.11 1.70
CA TYR A 205 1.05 -9.49 3.01
C TYR A 205 2.16 -8.45 2.90
N ASN A 206 1.84 -7.20 3.22
CA ASN A 206 2.80 -6.10 3.24
C ASN A 206 2.75 -5.44 4.61
N GLU A 207 3.92 -5.20 5.19
CA GLU A 207 4.08 -4.56 6.48
C GLU A 207 5.11 -3.44 6.38
N THR A 208 4.74 -2.25 6.83
CA THR A 208 5.63 -1.09 6.94
C THR A 208 5.69 -0.69 8.41
N ASN A 209 6.88 -0.75 8.99
CA ASN A 209 7.17 -0.17 10.29
C ASN A 209 8.00 1.10 10.07
N HIS A 210 7.64 2.19 10.74
CA HIS A 210 8.31 3.47 10.58
C HIS A 210 8.37 4.23 11.91
N ARG A 211 9.44 5.00 12.10
CA ARG A 211 9.58 5.99 13.17
C ARG A 211 10.42 7.15 12.64
N ASP A 212 10.13 8.35 13.10
CA ASP A 212 10.88 9.56 12.80
C ASP A 212 10.78 10.53 13.99
N PHE A 213 11.11 11.80 13.80
CA PHE A 213 11.06 12.79 14.87
C PHE A 213 9.64 13.17 15.34
N GLU A 214 8.61 12.95 14.53
CA GLU A 214 7.21 13.25 14.87
C GLU A 214 6.47 11.99 15.35
N ILE A 215 6.85 10.82 14.84
CA ILE A 215 6.17 9.54 14.99
C ILE A 215 7.08 8.60 15.78
N ALA A 216 6.61 8.21 16.97
CA ALA A 216 7.30 7.24 17.81
C ALA A 216 7.25 5.83 17.19
N GLU A 217 6.08 5.48 16.66
CA GLU A 217 5.82 4.17 16.09
C GLU A 217 4.67 4.27 15.08
N LEU A 218 4.94 3.88 13.84
CA LEU A 218 3.95 3.64 12.79
C LEU A 218 4.06 2.18 12.36
N GLN A 219 2.94 1.50 12.32
CA GLN A 219 2.80 0.15 11.81
C GLN A 219 1.62 0.09 10.85
N ASP A 220 1.90 -0.15 9.59
CA ASP A 220 0.90 -0.34 8.53
C ASP A 220 0.99 -1.77 8.00
N ARG A 221 -0.13 -2.49 8.00
CA ARG A 221 -0.23 -3.88 7.55
C ARG A 221 -1.38 -4.01 6.57
N ASP A 222 -1.06 -4.43 5.35
CA ASP A 222 -2.00 -4.70 4.27
C ASP A 222 -1.94 -6.19 3.92
N LEU A 223 -3.04 -6.89 4.14
CA LEU A 223 -3.18 -8.31 3.79
C LEU A 223 -4.35 -8.49 2.83
N LYS A 224 -4.04 -9.02 1.65
CA LYS A 224 -5.02 -9.41 0.65
C LYS A 224 -4.92 -10.90 0.38
N THR A 225 -6.01 -11.62 0.62
CA THR A 225 -6.08 -13.05 0.30
C THR A 225 -7.40 -13.38 -0.34
N GLY A 226 -7.38 -14.31 -1.29
CA GLY A 226 -8.57 -14.61 -2.04
C GLY A 226 -8.39 -15.74 -3.03
N PHE A 227 -9.48 -16.07 -3.70
CA PHE A 227 -9.44 -17.00 -4.80
C PHE A 227 -10.28 -16.49 -5.96
N VAL A 228 -9.87 -16.89 -7.15
CA VAL A 228 -10.62 -16.75 -8.38
C VAL A 228 -10.95 -18.14 -8.86
N TYR A 229 -12.24 -18.43 -8.98
CA TYR A 229 -12.77 -19.60 -9.65
C TYR A 229 -13.24 -19.19 -11.04
N ASN A 230 -12.84 -19.93 -12.08
CA ASN A 230 -13.32 -19.72 -13.43
C ASN A 230 -13.48 -21.05 -14.17
N HIS A 231 -14.68 -21.31 -14.67
CA HIS A 231 -14.97 -22.50 -15.45
C HIS A 231 -15.72 -22.15 -16.73
N ALA A 232 -15.16 -22.60 -17.85
CA ALA A 232 -15.80 -22.56 -19.17
C ALA A 232 -16.42 -23.92 -19.48
N PHE A 233 -17.74 -23.96 -19.64
CA PHE A 233 -18.43 -25.21 -19.97
C PHE A 233 -18.30 -25.51 -21.45
N LYS A 234 -18.25 -26.81 -21.77
CA LYS A 234 -18.47 -27.24 -23.15
C LYS A 234 -19.96 -27.08 -23.50
N PRO A 235 -20.29 -26.43 -24.62
CA PRO A 235 -21.68 -26.15 -24.97
C PRO A 235 -22.45 -27.47 -25.18
N LEU A 236 -23.50 -27.67 -24.39
CA LEU A 236 -24.43 -28.78 -24.54
C LEU A 236 -25.67 -28.25 -25.28
N GLU A 237 -25.56 -28.19 -26.61
CA GLU A 237 -26.63 -27.69 -27.47
C GLU A 237 -27.64 -28.81 -27.78
N VAL A 238 -28.90 -28.56 -27.45
CA VAL A 238 -30.03 -29.37 -27.91
C VAL A 238 -30.71 -28.62 -29.04
N ALA A 239 -30.69 -29.21 -30.23
CA ALA A 239 -31.39 -28.71 -31.41
C ALA A 239 -32.51 -29.69 -31.79
N PRO A 240 -33.71 -29.57 -31.18
CA PRO A 240 -34.76 -30.60 -31.23
C PRO A 240 -35.27 -30.88 -32.65
N PHE A 241 -35.20 -29.90 -33.55
CA PHE A 241 -35.74 -30.01 -34.90
C PHE A 241 -34.67 -30.16 -35.99
N ALA A 242 -33.38 -30.04 -35.64
CA ALA A 242 -32.29 -30.03 -36.63
C ALA A 242 -32.18 -31.33 -37.44
N LYS A 243 -32.46 -32.49 -36.83
CA LYS A 243 -32.33 -33.83 -37.45
C LYS A 243 -33.61 -34.34 -38.12
N ASN A 244 -34.72 -33.61 -38.08
CA ASN A 244 -35.97 -34.08 -38.66
C ASN A 244 -36.13 -33.52 -40.08
N ASP A 245 -36.02 -34.39 -41.08
CA ASP A 245 -36.02 -33.99 -42.49
C ASP A 245 -37.42 -33.71 -43.06
N SER A 246 -38.47 -34.08 -42.33
CA SER A 246 -39.86 -33.96 -42.79
C SER A 246 -40.64 -32.80 -42.13
N LEU A 247 -40.09 -32.14 -41.10
CA LEU A 247 -40.75 -31.04 -40.39
C LEU A 247 -40.04 -29.70 -40.67
N PHE A 248 -40.83 -28.63 -40.79
CA PHE A 248 -40.34 -27.24 -40.94
C PHE A 248 -39.42 -26.99 -42.15
N THR A 249 -39.66 -27.68 -43.26
CA THR A 249 -38.89 -27.55 -44.52
C THR A 249 -39.26 -26.32 -45.36
N GLY A 250 -40.40 -25.68 -45.08
CA GLY A 250 -40.82 -24.46 -45.75
C GLY A 250 -39.89 -23.28 -45.44
N ALA A 251 -39.63 -22.42 -46.43
CA ALA A 251 -38.68 -21.32 -46.32
C ALA A 251 -38.97 -20.34 -45.15
N TYR A 252 -40.25 -20.19 -44.77
CA TYR A 252 -40.69 -19.35 -43.65
C TYR A 252 -40.63 -20.03 -42.27
N LEU A 253 -40.47 -21.37 -42.23
CA LEU A 253 -40.40 -22.15 -40.99
C LEU A 253 -38.98 -22.61 -40.66
N LYS A 254 -37.99 -22.26 -41.51
CA LYS A 254 -36.58 -22.63 -41.35
C LYS A 254 -35.98 -22.18 -40.02
N TRP A 255 -36.44 -21.05 -39.48
CA TRP A 255 -36.01 -20.55 -38.16
C TRP A 255 -36.40 -21.47 -37.00
N LEU A 256 -37.51 -22.22 -37.10
CA LEU A 256 -37.90 -23.23 -36.09
C LEU A 256 -36.96 -24.44 -36.12
N LYS A 257 -36.43 -24.78 -37.30
CA LYS A 257 -35.46 -25.88 -37.46
C LYS A 257 -34.09 -25.54 -36.85
N ASP A 258 -33.73 -24.25 -36.88
CA ASP A 258 -32.48 -23.71 -36.33
C ASP A 258 -32.57 -23.37 -34.83
N LEU A 259 -33.72 -23.60 -34.19
CA LEU A 259 -33.87 -23.47 -32.75
C LEU A 259 -32.85 -24.37 -32.04
N ASN A 260 -32.02 -23.74 -31.24
CA ASN A 260 -31.00 -24.36 -30.43
C ASN A 260 -31.15 -23.83 -29.01
N LEU A 261 -30.98 -24.71 -28.04
CA LEU A 261 -30.96 -24.37 -26.64
C LEU A 261 -29.68 -24.92 -26.05
N SER A 262 -28.80 -24.05 -25.56
CA SER A 262 -27.71 -24.49 -24.70
C SER A 262 -28.30 -24.77 -23.32
N LEU A 263 -28.06 -25.97 -22.78
CA LEU A 263 -28.54 -26.33 -21.43
C LEU A 263 -27.60 -25.86 -20.31
N LEU A 264 -26.36 -25.51 -20.67
CA LEU A 264 -25.32 -25.09 -19.73
C LEU A 264 -24.92 -23.64 -20.01
N PRO A 265 -24.54 -22.88 -18.96
CA PRO A 265 -23.95 -21.55 -19.13
C PRO A 265 -22.62 -21.66 -19.87
N THR A 266 -22.19 -20.59 -20.51
CA THR A 266 -20.91 -20.54 -21.24
C THR A 266 -19.74 -20.48 -20.26
N THR A 267 -19.82 -19.59 -19.27
CA THR A 267 -18.80 -19.47 -18.23
C THR A 267 -19.43 -19.13 -16.88
N VAL A 268 -18.87 -19.67 -15.82
CA VAL A 268 -19.15 -19.23 -14.45
C VAL A 268 -17.83 -18.82 -13.82
N SER A 269 -17.79 -17.61 -13.29
CA SER A 269 -16.64 -17.12 -12.53
C SER A 269 -17.09 -16.59 -11.18
N VAL A 270 -16.27 -16.84 -10.16
CA VAL A 270 -16.45 -16.34 -8.81
C VAL A 270 -15.11 -15.80 -8.34
N ASN A 271 -15.07 -14.60 -7.81
CA ASN A 271 -13.89 -14.04 -7.20
C ASN A 271 -14.25 -13.63 -5.77
N SER A 272 -13.41 -14.02 -4.82
CA SER A 272 -13.57 -13.75 -3.39
C SER A 272 -12.26 -13.21 -2.84
N ASN A 273 -12.29 -12.08 -2.16
CA ASN A 273 -11.13 -11.41 -1.61
C ASN A 273 -11.40 -10.88 -0.21
N PHE A 274 -10.60 -11.31 0.76
CA PHE A 274 -10.45 -10.69 2.06
C PHE A 274 -9.38 -9.62 1.97
N ASP A 275 -9.74 -8.39 2.33
CA ASP A 275 -8.86 -7.24 2.37
C ASP A 275 -8.78 -6.76 3.82
N ARG A 276 -7.60 -6.84 4.43
CA ARG A 276 -7.36 -6.45 5.82
C ARG A 276 -6.28 -5.39 5.82
N GLN A 277 -6.68 -4.15 6.03
CA GLN A 277 -5.76 -3.04 6.24
C GLN A 277 -5.81 -2.61 7.71
N PHE A 278 -4.68 -2.69 8.39
CA PHE A 278 -4.50 -2.32 9.80
C PHE A 278 -3.38 -1.30 9.91
N ASN A 279 -3.71 -0.10 10.37
CA ASN A 279 -2.76 0.97 10.61
C ASN A 279 -2.77 1.35 12.09
N GLN A 280 -1.60 1.52 12.67
CA GLN A 280 -1.38 1.95 14.04
C GLN A 280 -0.31 3.05 14.04
N GLN A 281 -0.59 4.18 14.68
CA GLN A 281 0.32 5.31 14.75
C GLN A 281 0.34 5.91 16.15
N ARG A 282 1.53 6.19 16.67
CA ARG A 282 1.74 6.93 17.91
C ARG A 282 2.70 8.09 17.64
N PHE A 283 2.28 9.29 17.99
CA PHE A 283 3.12 10.48 17.91
C PHE A 283 4.11 10.54 19.07
N ARG A 284 5.27 11.15 18.84
CA ARG A 284 6.22 11.47 19.90
C ARG A 284 5.68 12.61 20.75
N ASP A 285 5.91 12.51 22.05
CA ASP A 285 5.59 13.58 22.97
C ASP A 285 6.63 14.70 22.89
N VAL A 286 6.19 15.93 23.11
CA VAL A 286 7.08 17.10 23.16
C VAL A 286 7.60 17.22 24.59
N VAL A 287 8.87 16.92 24.80
CA VAL A 287 9.49 16.95 26.12
C VAL A 287 9.48 18.38 26.67
N GLU A 288 8.69 18.62 27.72
CA GLU A 288 8.78 19.83 28.55
C GLU A 288 9.62 19.52 29.80
N GLU A 289 10.67 20.32 30.06
CA GLU A 289 11.57 20.06 31.19
C GLU A 289 10.82 20.10 32.54
N GLY A 290 10.88 18.99 33.29
CA GLY A 290 10.28 18.86 34.62
C GLY A 290 8.87 18.25 34.65
N VAL A 291 8.36 17.76 33.53
CA VAL A 291 7.09 17.01 33.45
C VAL A 291 7.37 15.53 33.17
N ASP A 292 6.68 14.63 33.89
CA ASP A 292 6.77 13.20 33.65
C ASP A 292 6.22 12.87 32.24
N LYS A 293 7.01 12.11 31.47
CA LYS A 293 6.70 11.67 30.11
C LYS A 293 5.41 10.84 30.12
N LEU A 294 4.34 11.32 29.49
CA LEU A 294 3.12 10.53 29.30
C LEU A 294 2.99 10.25 27.81
N ASP A 295 3.14 8.98 27.42
CA ASP A 295 3.02 8.60 26.02
C ASP A 295 1.65 9.03 25.46
N LEU A 296 1.68 9.72 24.30
CA LEU A 296 0.48 10.08 23.58
C LEU A 296 -0.31 8.81 23.19
N PRO A 297 -1.66 8.89 23.13
CA PRO A 297 -2.47 7.73 22.81
C PRO A 297 -2.16 7.21 21.40
N THR A 298 -2.10 5.89 21.29
CA THR A 298 -1.93 5.20 20.00
C THR A 298 -3.22 5.27 19.20
N LEU A 299 -3.16 5.85 18.01
CA LEU A 299 -4.25 5.88 17.05
C LEU A 299 -4.25 4.58 16.24
N ARG A 300 -5.43 3.99 16.04
CA ARG A 300 -5.59 2.77 15.26
C ARG A 300 -6.71 2.91 14.26
N GLN A 301 -6.42 2.56 13.02
CA GLN A 301 -7.38 2.52 11.92
C GLN A 301 -7.44 1.10 11.35
N ARG A 302 -8.66 0.58 11.20
CA ARG A 302 -8.93 -0.74 10.64
C ARG A 302 -9.88 -0.60 9.47
N ASN A 303 -9.45 -1.06 8.30
CA ASN A 303 -10.30 -1.17 7.11
C ASN A 303 -10.31 -2.63 6.68
N TYR A 304 -11.29 -3.36 7.21
CA TYR A 304 -11.43 -4.79 6.97
C TYR A 304 -12.65 -5.05 6.10
N LEU A 305 -12.43 -5.66 4.95
CA LEU A 305 -13.45 -5.89 3.93
C LEU A 305 -13.44 -7.35 3.49
N PHE A 306 -14.63 -7.84 3.16
CA PHE A 306 -14.80 -9.10 2.45
C PHE A 306 -15.60 -8.83 1.18
N ASN A 307 -14.94 -8.95 0.03
CA ASN A 307 -15.52 -8.64 -1.26
C ASN A 307 -15.67 -9.94 -2.05
N TRP A 308 -16.87 -10.20 -2.58
CA TRP A 308 -17.07 -11.32 -3.49
C TRP A 308 -17.95 -10.92 -4.67
N GLN A 309 -17.61 -11.44 -5.83
CA GLN A 309 -18.30 -11.18 -7.07
C GLN A 309 -18.49 -12.47 -7.84
N TYR A 310 -19.55 -12.54 -8.62
CA TYR A 310 -19.75 -13.63 -9.56
C TYR A 310 -20.19 -13.08 -10.91
N ALA A 311 -19.77 -13.76 -11.97
CA ALA A 311 -20.23 -13.50 -13.32
C ALA A 311 -20.65 -14.81 -13.98
N VAL A 312 -21.87 -14.84 -14.50
CA VAL A 312 -22.45 -15.95 -15.24
C VAL A 312 -22.77 -15.47 -16.64
N ASN A 313 -22.00 -15.96 -17.62
CA ASN A 313 -22.28 -15.75 -19.03
C ASN A 313 -23.04 -16.95 -19.55
N TYR A 314 -24.21 -16.74 -20.12
CA TYR A 314 -25.08 -17.78 -20.64
C TYR A 314 -25.59 -17.44 -22.04
N ALA A 315 -25.00 -18.05 -23.06
CA ALA A 315 -25.59 -18.12 -24.39
C ALA A 315 -26.72 -19.16 -24.44
N LEU A 316 -27.93 -18.77 -23.99
CA LEU A 316 -29.13 -19.64 -24.01
C LEU A 316 -29.40 -20.19 -25.41
N THR A 317 -29.28 -19.34 -26.42
CA THR A 317 -29.36 -19.73 -27.84
C THR A 317 -28.29 -18.97 -28.61
N LYS A 318 -28.02 -19.35 -29.86
CA LYS A 318 -27.10 -18.63 -30.75
C LYS A 318 -27.43 -17.14 -30.90
N SER A 319 -28.70 -16.78 -30.73
CA SER A 319 -29.17 -15.40 -30.81
C SER A 319 -29.49 -14.75 -29.47
N LEU A 320 -29.51 -15.49 -28.34
CA LEU A 320 -29.84 -14.95 -27.02
C LEU A 320 -28.68 -15.19 -26.05
N ARG A 321 -28.06 -14.09 -25.60
CA ARG A 321 -27.01 -14.10 -24.60
C ARG A 321 -27.45 -13.34 -23.36
N LEU A 322 -27.22 -13.94 -22.20
CA LEU A 322 -27.40 -13.32 -20.89
C LEU A 322 -26.03 -13.21 -20.22
N ASN A 323 -25.74 -12.06 -19.63
CA ASN A 323 -24.59 -11.84 -18.79
C ASN A 323 -25.08 -11.30 -17.45
N LEU A 324 -24.94 -12.09 -16.39
CA LEU A 324 -25.30 -11.71 -15.04
C LEU A 324 -24.01 -11.48 -14.26
N THR A 325 -23.81 -10.27 -13.77
CA THR A 325 -22.72 -9.93 -12.86
C THR A 325 -23.30 -9.40 -11.56
N ALA A 326 -22.74 -9.81 -10.43
CA ALA A 326 -23.04 -9.18 -9.15
C ALA A 326 -21.77 -9.05 -8.30
N SER A 327 -21.70 -7.97 -7.54
CA SER A 327 -20.63 -7.65 -6.61
C SER A 327 -21.23 -7.37 -5.23
N ASN A 328 -20.60 -7.93 -4.22
CA ASN A 328 -20.98 -7.82 -2.82
C ASN A 328 -19.75 -7.37 -2.05
N ASN A 329 -19.90 -6.28 -1.31
CA ASN A 329 -18.85 -5.72 -0.47
C ASN A 329 -19.36 -5.75 0.96
N HIS A 330 -18.66 -6.47 1.81
CA HIS A 330 -18.97 -6.57 3.23
C HIS A 330 -17.90 -5.82 4.02
N ILE A 331 -18.30 -5.27 5.16
CA ILE A 331 -17.40 -4.61 6.11
C ILE A 331 -17.31 -5.46 7.38
N VAL A 332 -16.10 -5.66 7.88
CA VAL A 332 -15.86 -6.42 9.10
C VAL A 332 -15.55 -5.46 10.24
N ARG A 333 -16.35 -5.57 11.31
CA ARG A 333 -16.35 -4.68 12.47
C ARG A 333 -16.14 -5.43 13.78
N ASN A 334 -15.40 -6.54 13.71
CA ASN A 334 -15.11 -7.43 14.84
C ASN A 334 -14.36 -6.80 16.02
N TYR A 335 -13.87 -5.57 15.86
CA TYR A 335 -13.18 -4.82 16.90
C TYR A 335 -14.11 -4.00 17.80
N PHE A 336 -15.41 -3.94 17.50
CA PHE A 336 -16.41 -3.42 18.42
C PHE A 336 -16.89 -4.53 19.34
N GLU A 337 -16.87 -4.26 20.65
CA GLU A 337 -17.43 -5.13 21.67
C GLU A 337 -18.66 -4.43 22.27
N ASP A 338 -19.80 -5.10 22.22
CA ASP A 338 -21.01 -4.65 22.90
C ASP A 338 -20.88 -4.95 24.41
N PHE A 339 -21.14 -3.96 25.24
CA PHE A 339 -21.20 -4.12 26.69
C PHE A 339 -22.44 -3.40 27.25
N THR A 340 -23.00 -3.94 28.32
CA THR A 340 -24.10 -3.30 29.04
C THR A 340 -23.51 -2.46 30.18
N ASP A 341 -23.79 -1.16 30.18
CA ASP A 341 -23.38 -0.27 31.27
C ASP A 341 -24.15 -0.60 32.57
N GLU A 342 -23.70 -0.07 33.71
CA GLU A 342 -24.34 -0.27 35.02
C GLU A 342 -25.82 0.18 35.04
N GLU A 343 -26.21 1.06 34.11
CA GLU A 343 -27.57 1.56 33.89
C GLU A 343 -28.44 0.64 33.00
N GLY A 344 -27.92 -0.50 32.54
CA GLY A 344 -28.64 -1.43 31.66
C GLY A 344 -28.68 -1.01 30.19
N VAL A 345 -27.87 -0.01 29.79
CA VAL A 345 -27.80 0.50 28.41
C VAL A 345 -26.69 -0.21 27.64
N GLU A 346 -27.01 -0.79 26.49
CA GLU A 346 -26.02 -1.36 25.57
C GLU A 346 -25.18 -0.25 24.92
N ARG A 347 -23.85 -0.37 25.03
CA ARG A 347 -22.86 0.54 24.45
C ARG A 347 -21.79 -0.26 23.73
N GLN A 348 -21.09 0.40 22.81
CA GLN A 348 -19.97 -0.19 22.07
C GLN A 348 -18.66 0.39 22.57
N ARG A 349 -17.70 -0.49 22.85
CA ARG A 349 -16.29 -0.11 23.07
C ARG A 349 -15.40 -0.74 22.02
N ILE A 350 -14.26 -0.11 21.75
CA ILE A 350 -13.25 -0.67 20.86
C ILE A 350 -12.40 -1.63 21.68
N ASN A 351 -12.28 -2.87 21.24
CA ASN A 351 -11.32 -3.80 21.80
C ASN A 351 -9.94 -3.57 21.17
N GLU A 352 -9.02 -3.11 22.01
CA GLU A 352 -7.64 -2.79 21.64
C GLU A 352 -6.73 -4.03 21.53
N THR A 353 -7.13 -5.19 22.04
CA THR A 353 -6.28 -6.39 21.94
C THR A 353 -6.34 -7.05 20.56
N LEU A 354 -7.37 -6.74 19.76
CA LEU A 354 -7.61 -7.36 18.47
C LEU A 354 -6.72 -6.75 17.36
N GLY A 355 -5.90 -7.58 16.75
CA GLY A 355 -5.03 -7.26 15.63
C GLY A 355 -5.60 -7.63 14.26
N LEU A 356 -4.68 -7.88 13.31
CA LEU A 356 -4.99 -8.22 11.91
C LEU A 356 -5.61 -9.62 11.75
N TRP A 357 -5.14 -10.57 12.56
CA TRP A 357 -5.46 -11.99 12.42
C TRP A 357 -6.70 -12.42 13.20
N ASP A 358 -7.19 -11.57 14.11
CA ASP A 358 -8.37 -11.87 14.90
C ASP A 358 -9.62 -11.82 14.04
N GLY A 359 -10.45 -12.86 14.12
CA GLY A 359 -11.64 -12.98 13.29
C GLY A 359 -11.35 -12.97 11.79
N PHE A 360 -10.19 -13.45 11.35
CA PHE A 360 -9.74 -13.33 9.96
C PHE A 360 -10.76 -13.83 8.91
N TRP A 361 -11.47 -14.92 9.22
CA TRP A 361 -12.49 -15.52 8.35
C TRP A 361 -13.90 -14.96 8.56
N ASP A 362 -14.06 -13.94 9.40
CA ASP A 362 -15.32 -13.23 9.55
C ASP A 362 -15.68 -12.55 8.23
N LEU A 363 -16.87 -12.88 7.71
CA LEU A 363 -17.42 -12.35 6.47
C LEU A 363 -18.05 -10.97 6.67
N GLY A 364 -18.23 -10.54 7.92
CA GLY A 364 -18.75 -9.24 8.28
C GLY A 364 -20.20 -9.00 7.83
N GLU A 365 -20.57 -7.73 7.87
CA GLU A 365 -21.91 -7.26 7.52
C GLU A 365 -21.95 -6.76 6.07
N PRO A 366 -23.03 -7.04 5.31
CA PRO A 366 -23.20 -6.50 3.98
C PRO A 366 -23.22 -4.96 3.99
N ASN A 367 -22.32 -4.34 3.22
CA ASN A 367 -22.22 -2.89 3.10
C ASN A 367 -22.80 -2.40 1.76
N ARG A 368 -22.39 -3.01 0.65
CA ARG A 368 -22.87 -2.64 -0.69
C ARG A 368 -23.06 -3.85 -1.58
N HIS A 369 -24.20 -3.89 -2.26
CA HIS A 369 -24.53 -4.87 -3.30
C HIS A 369 -24.79 -4.14 -4.62
N ALA A 370 -24.24 -4.64 -5.72
CA ALA A 370 -24.57 -4.17 -7.07
C ALA A 370 -24.71 -5.37 -8.00
N GLN A 371 -25.77 -5.37 -8.81
CA GLN A 371 -26.10 -6.43 -9.77
C GLN A 371 -26.42 -5.80 -11.11
N GLN A 372 -25.95 -6.43 -12.18
CA GLN A 372 -26.23 -6.04 -13.56
C GLN A 372 -26.59 -7.28 -14.37
N LEU A 373 -27.69 -7.19 -15.10
CA LEU A 373 -28.17 -8.25 -15.99
C LEU A 373 -28.23 -7.69 -17.41
N GLU A 374 -27.29 -8.09 -18.25
CA GLU A 374 -27.27 -7.73 -19.65
C GLU A 374 -27.90 -8.85 -20.49
N LEU A 375 -28.96 -8.51 -21.21
CA LEU A 375 -29.65 -9.39 -22.16
C LEU A 375 -29.42 -8.86 -23.57
N ASN A 376 -28.79 -9.68 -24.41
CA ASN A 376 -28.57 -9.39 -25.82
C ASN A 376 -29.33 -10.42 -26.67
N TYR A 377 -30.28 -9.94 -27.48
CA TYR A 377 -31.08 -10.75 -28.39
C TYR A 377 -30.94 -10.28 -29.84
N GLU A 378 -30.46 -11.15 -30.70
CA GLU A 378 -30.40 -10.93 -32.14
C GLU A 378 -31.64 -11.53 -32.79
N PHE A 379 -32.49 -10.70 -33.40
CA PHE A 379 -33.69 -11.21 -34.04
C PHE A 379 -33.31 -12.04 -35.27
N PRO A 380 -33.86 -13.26 -35.42
CA PRO A 380 -33.50 -14.16 -36.52
C PRO A 380 -34.19 -13.77 -37.85
N PHE A 381 -34.26 -12.48 -38.19
CA PHE A 381 -34.89 -12.00 -39.42
C PHE A 381 -34.16 -12.46 -40.68
N SER A 382 -32.84 -12.68 -40.60
CA SER A 382 -32.03 -13.34 -41.64
C SER A 382 -32.48 -14.77 -42.00
N LYS A 383 -33.30 -15.38 -41.14
CA LYS A 383 -33.86 -16.72 -41.38
C LYS A 383 -35.24 -16.69 -42.06
N ILE A 384 -35.82 -15.51 -42.26
CA ILE A 384 -37.11 -15.30 -42.92
C ILE A 384 -36.84 -14.64 -44.27
N PRO A 385 -37.11 -15.30 -45.42
CA PRO A 385 -36.70 -14.80 -46.74
C PRO A 385 -37.15 -13.38 -47.08
N VAL A 386 -38.31 -12.95 -46.58
CA VAL A 386 -38.85 -11.60 -46.82
C VAL A 386 -38.21 -10.56 -45.90
N LEU A 387 -37.57 -10.95 -44.81
CA LEU A 387 -37.00 -10.04 -43.80
C LEU A 387 -35.47 -10.12 -43.71
N ASP A 388 -34.81 -10.84 -44.62
CA ASP A 388 -33.35 -11.09 -44.59
C ASP A 388 -32.52 -9.80 -44.71
N PHE A 389 -33.10 -8.73 -45.25
CA PHE A 389 -32.47 -7.41 -45.30
C PHE A 389 -32.43 -6.67 -43.95
N ILE A 390 -33.14 -7.17 -42.93
CA ILE A 390 -33.25 -6.53 -41.61
C ILE A 390 -32.26 -7.20 -40.65
N ASN A 391 -31.29 -6.43 -40.16
CA ASN A 391 -30.47 -6.81 -39.02
C ASN A 391 -30.95 -6.03 -37.80
N ALA A 392 -31.62 -6.71 -36.86
CA ALA A 392 -32.16 -6.11 -35.66
C ALA A 392 -31.56 -6.78 -34.43
N GLN A 393 -31.07 -5.98 -33.51
CA GLN A 393 -30.51 -6.41 -32.24
C GLN A 393 -31.22 -5.66 -31.11
N TYR A 394 -31.54 -6.38 -30.05
CA TYR A 394 -32.10 -5.84 -28.82
C TYR A 394 -31.09 -6.05 -27.71
N SER A 395 -30.75 -4.98 -27.00
CA SER A 395 -29.91 -5.03 -25.81
C SER A 395 -30.65 -4.37 -24.66
N HIS A 396 -30.63 -5.02 -23.50
CA HIS A 396 -31.16 -4.50 -22.24
C HIS A 396 -30.11 -4.73 -21.16
N THR A 397 -29.90 -3.75 -20.29
CA THR A 397 -28.87 -3.78 -19.24
C THR A 397 -29.45 -3.34 -17.91
#